data_AF-F0I8W6-F1
#
_entry.id   AF-F0I8W6-F1
#
_cell.length_a   1.000
_cell.length_b   1.000
_cell.length_c   1.000
_cell.angle_alpha   90.00
_cell.angle_beta   90.00
_cell.angle_gamma   90.00
#
_symmetry.space_group_name_H-M   'P 1'
#
loop_
_entity.id
_entity.type
_entity.pdbx_description
1 polymer ?
#
loop_
_entity_poly.entity_id
_entity_poly.type
_entity_poly.pdbx_seq_one_letter_code
_entity_poly.pdbx_strand_id
1 'polypeptide(L)'
;MTINIVIFVSVSLFRLVFLRKSSQNEQDILAKGGMEYGVKNSNIMKYLHMLFYAVCFLELLLKKPAFDFVSLLGAVLLLFSMFMLYLVAKLLGPVWTIKLMLVKDHKFVDHWLFRNVKHPNYFLNVVPELVGLALLSHAYFALFILFPLYCITLYVRIKEEEQLLKEVIIPNGIAGE
;
A
#
# COMPACT_ATOMS: atom_id res chain seq x y z
N MET A 1 -20.24 -10.58 -13.10
CA MET A 1 -20.01 -11.35 -11.87
C MET A 1 -18.73 -12.20 -11.92
N THR A 2 -18.64 -13.27 -12.72
CA THR A 2 -17.48 -14.20 -12.68
C THR A 2 -16.14 -13.52 -12.95
N ILE A 3 -16.07 -12.63 -13.95
CA ILE A 3 -14.84 -11.89 -14.29
C ILE A 3 -14.37 -11.01 -13.12
N ASN A 4 -15.29 -10.25 -12.50
CA ASN A 4 -14.98 -9.41 -11.34
C ASN A 4 -14.41 -10.23 -10.18
N ILE A 5 -14.98 -11.41 -9.91
CA ILE A 5 -14.49 -12.32 -8.87
C ILE A 5 -13.08 -12.81 -9.21
N VAL A 6 -12.84 -13.25 -10.45
CA VAL A 6 -11.53 -13.74 -10.88
C VAL A 6 -10.47 -12.65 -10.73
N ILE A 7 -10.77 -11.42 -11.16
CA ILE A 7 -9.84 -10.28 -11.02
C ILE A 7 -9.60 -9.98 -9.53
N PHE A 8 -10.66 -9.89 -8.72
CA PHE A 8 -10.56 -9.59 -7.30
C PHE A 8 -9.69 -10.61 -6.56
N VAL A 9 -9.93 -11.91 -6.81
CA VAL A 9 -9.16 -13.00 -6.21
C VAL A 9 -7.71 -12.96 -6.69
N SER A 10 -7.46 -12.71 -7.97
CA SER A 10 -6.10 -12.61 -8.52
C SER A 10 -5.30 -11.49 -7.87
N VAL A 11 -5.90 -10.30 -7.73
CA VAL A 11 -5.29 -9.15 -7.03
C VAL A 11 -5.04 -9.47 -5.55
N SER A 12 -6.00 -10.12 -4.88
CA SER A 12 -5.86 -10.52 -3.48
C SER A 12 -4.70 -11.50 -3.30
N LEU A 13 -4.57 -12.51 -4.17
CA LEU A 13 -3.47 -13.48 -4.14
C LEU A 13 -2.13 -12.80 -4.41
N PHE A 14 -2.07 -11.88 -5.38
CA PHE A 14 -0.86 -11.11 -5.65
C PHE A 14 -0.44 -10.30 -4.42
N ARG A 15 -1.38 -9.59 -3.77
CA ARG A 15 -1.11 -8.84 -2.53
C ARG A 15 -0.58 -9.75 -1.40
N LEU A 16 -1.09 -10.97 -1.26
CA LEU A 16 -0.57 -11.94 -0.28
C LEU A 16 0.89 -12.33 -0.52
N VAL A 17 1.34 -12.42 -1.78
CA VAL A 17 2.76 -12.67 -2.10
C VAL A 17 3.64 -11.53 -1.57
N PHE A 18 3.20 -10.28 -1.74
CA PHE A 18 3.93 -9.12 -1.23
C PHE A 18 3.86 -9.01 0.30
N LEU A 19 2.77 -9.41 0.93
CA LEU A 19 2.70 -9.53 2.39
C LEU A 19 3.76 -10.50 2.92
N ARG A 20 3.95 -11.66 2.27
CA ARG A 20 5.01 -12.61 2.62
C ARG A 20 6.40 -12.01 2.43
N LYS A 21 6.63 -11.32 1.30
CA LYS A 21 7.90 -10.62 1.04
C LYS A 21 8.18 -9.55 2.10
N SER A 22 7.18 -8.75 2.47
CA SER A 22 7.29 -7.78 3.58
C SER A 22 7.70 -8.49 4.86
N SER A 23 7.01 -9.58 5.22
CA SER A 23 7.32 -10.31 6.45
C SER A 23 8.76 -10.86 6.50
N GLN A 24 9.34 -11.26 5.36
CA GLN A 24 10.74 -11.68 5.28
C GLN A 24 11.68 -10.48 5.50
N ASN A 25 11.43 -9.38 4.80
CA ASN A 25 12.19 -8.14 4.98
C ASN A 25 12.11 -7.60 6.42
N GLU A 26 10.93 -7.70 7.06
CA GLU A 26 10.74 -7.30 8.47
C GLU A 26 11.68 -8.09 9.40
N GLN A 27 11.79 -9.41 9.21
CA GLN A 27 12.71 -10.26 9.99
C GLN A 27 14.17 -9.87 9.75
N ASP A 28 14.56 -9.61 8.50
CA ASP A 28 15.91 -9.18 8.15
C ASP A 28 16.26 -7.82 8.75
N ILE A 29 15.31 -6.88 8.78
CA ILE A 29 15.52 -5.56 9.39
C ILE A 29 15.71 -5.71 10.90
N LEU A 30 14.90 -6.53 11.58
CA LEU A 30 15.06 -6.80 13.02
C LEU A 30 16.39 -7.48 13.32
N ALA A 31 16.80 -8.46 12.51
CA ALA A 31 18.08 -9.15 12.65
C ALA A 31 19.29 -8.20 12.50
N LYS A 32 19.14 -7.15 11.70
CA LYS A 32 20.14 -6.07 11.53
C LYS A 32 20.01 -4.97 12.60
N GLY A 33 19.23 -5.18 13.65
CA GLY A 33 19.04 -4.23 14.75
C GLY A 33 18.15 -3.04 14.41
N GLY A 34 17.36 -3.12 13.34
CA GLY A 34 16.31 -2.16 13.03
C GLY A 34 15.11 -2.30 13.95
N MET A 35 14.21 -1.31 13.91
CA MET A 35 13.04 -1.24 14.78
C MET A 35 11.78 -0.85 14.02
N GLU A 36 10.62 -1.26 14.55
CA GLU A 36 9.32 -0.85 14.07
C GLU A 36 8.88 0.48 14.72
N TYR A 37 8.34 1.38 13.91
CA TYR A 37 7.80 2.67 14.36
C TYR A 37 6.32 2.81 13.98
N GLY A 38 5.56 3.59 14.76
CA GLY A 38 4.14 3.82 14.49
C GLY A 38 3.30 2.54 14.53
N VAL A 39 3.61 1.60 15.45
CA VAL A 39 2.95 0.29 15.58
C VAL A 39 1.43 0.40 15.66
N LYS A 40 0.93 1.39 16.40
CA LYS A 40 -0.52 1.64 16.55
C LYS A 40 -1.16 1.94 15.20
N ASN A 41 -0.60 2.89 14.45
CA ASN A 41 -1.14 3.29 13.16
C ASN A 41 -0.98 2.18 12.10
N SER A 42 0.15 1.47 12.11
CA SER A 42 0.39 0.29 11.27
C SER A 42 -0.68 -0.79 11.48
N ASN A 43 -1.05 -1.05 12.75
CA ASN A 43 -2.13 -1.98 13.07
C ASN A 43 -3.51 -1.48 12.60
N ILE A 44 -3.83 -0.19 12.81
CA ILE A 44 -5.08 0.40 12.33
C ILE A 44 -5.19 0.26 10.81
N MET A 45 -4.16 0.65 10.06
CA MET A 45 -4.13 0.51 8.61
C MET A 45 -4.30 -0.95 8.17
N LYS A 46 -3.65 -1.90 8.82
CA LYS A 46 -3.78 -3.34 8.53
C LYS A 46 -5.23 -3.81 8.67
N TYR A 47 -5.87 -3.53 9.81
CA TYR A 47 -7.26 -3.94 10.05
C TYR A 47 -8.24 -3.24 9.11
N LEU A 48 -8.03 -1.96 8.86
CA LEU A 48 -8.89 -1.19 7.95
C LEU A 48 -8.74 -1.67 6.50
N HIS A 49 -7.54 -2.03 6.07
CA HIS A 49 -7.30 -2.60 4.75
C HIS A 49 -8.00 -3.97 4.59
N MET A 50 -7.89 -4.85 5.59
CA MET A 50 -8.59 -6.14 5.60
C MET A 50 -10.11 -5.96 5.59
N LEU A 51 -10.62 -5.01 6.39
CA LEU A 51 -12.04 -4.68 6.42
C LEU A 51 -12.52 -4.15 5.06
N PHE A 52 -11.74 -3.28 4.41
CA PHE A 52 -12.05 -2.75 3.10
C PHE A 52 -12.19 -3.88 2.06
N TYR A 53 -11.22 -4.79 2.01
CA TYR A 53 -11.27 -5.97 1.15
C TYR A 53 -12.51 -6.83 1.43
N ALA A 54 -12.77 -7.13 2.69
CA ALA A 54 -13.90 -7.96 3.09
C ALA A 54 -15.24 -7.34 2.66
N VAL A 55 -15.41 -6.03 2.87
CA VAL A 55 -16.63 -5.30 2.49
C VAL A 55 -16.79 -5.22 0.98
N CYS A 56 -15.73 -4.90 0.23
CA CYS A 56 -15.79 -4.92 -1.24
C CYS A 56 -16.16 -6.30 -1.78
N PHE A 57 -15.58 -7.36 -1.22
CA PHE A 57 -15.88 -8.72 -1.65
C PHE A 57 -17.32 -9.11 -1.31
N LEU A 58 -17.81 -8.74 -0.13
CA LEU A 58 -19.18 -8.98 0.29
C LEU A 58 -20.17 -8.22 -0.61
N GLU A 59 -19.93 -6.94 -0.90
CA GLU A 59 -20.76 -6.17 -1.84
C GLU A 59 -20.74 -6.77 -3.25
N LEU A 60 -19.59 -7.26 -3.73
CA LEU A 60 -19.49 -7.97 -5.00
C LEU A 60 -20.36 -9.24 -5.04
N LEU A 61 -20.36 -10.04 -3.97
CA LEU A 61 -21.14 -11.26 -3.88
C LEU A 61 -22.65 -11.01 -3.74
N LEU A 62 -23.04 -9.95 -3.04
CA LEU A 62 -24.44 -9.59 -2.83
C LEU A 62 -25.06 -8.92 -4.05
N LYS A 63 -24.38 -7.91 -4.61
CA LYS A 63 -24.90 -7.10 -5.73
C LYS A 63 -24.70 -7.79 -7.08
N LYS A 64 -23.69 -8.66 -7.20
CA LYS A 64 -23.37 -9.44 -8.40
C LYS A 64 -23.32 -8.59 -9.69
N PRO A 65 -22.64 -7.44 -9.71
CA PRO A 65 -22.62 -6.56 -10.87
C PRO A 65 -22.12 -7.30 -12.12
N ALA A 66 -22.68 -6.92 -13.28
CA ALA A 66 -22.13 -7.28 -14.57
C ALA A 66 -20.75 -6.60 -14.75
N PHE A 67 -19.91 -7.16 -15.62
CA PHE A 67 -18.67 -6.48 -15.98
C PHE A 67 -19.02 -5.35 -16.94
N ASP A 68 -19.09 -4.13 -16.43
CA ASP A 68 -19.43 -2.92 -17.18
C ASP A 68 -18.21 -1.97 -17.27
N PHE A 69 -18.44 -0.76 -17.77
CA PHE A 69 -17.40 0.25 -17.87
C PHE A 69 -16.80 0.64 -16.50
N VAL A 70 -17.60 0.65 -15.43
CA VAL A 70 -17.12 0.95 -14.07
C VAL A 70 -16.22 -0.18 -13.57
N SER A 71 -16.60 -1.43 -13.79
CA SER A 71 -15.74 -2.59 -13.50
C SER A 71 -14.44 -2.56 -14.30
N LEU A 72 -14.49 -2.16 -15.57
CA LEU A 72 -13.31 -2.03 -16.41
C LEU A 72 -12.34 -0.96 -15.87
N LEU A 73 -12.84 0.21 -15.49
CA LEU A 73 -12.02 1.25 -14.86
C LEU A 73 -11.37 0.73 -13.57
N GLY A 74 -12.14 0.02 -12.74
CA GLY A 74 -11.61 -0.63 -11.54
C GLY A 74 -10.49 -1.63 -11.86
N ALA A 75 -10.68 -2.48 -12.87
CA ALA A 75 -9.68 -3.44 -13.31
C ALA A 75 -8.39 -2.79 -13.82
N VAL A 76 -8.49 -1.70 -14.60
CA VAL A 76 -7.33 -0.94 -15.09
C VAL A 76 -6.56 -0.30 -13.93
N LEU A 77 -7.26 0.29 -12.95
CA LEU A 77 -6.64 0.85 -11.76
C LEU A 77 -5.94 -0.21 -10.91
N LEU A 78 -6.54 -1.39 -10.78
CA LEU A 78 -5.94 -2.52 -10.08
C LEU A 78 -4.67 -3.01 -10.78
N LEU A 79 -4.70 -3.12 -12.10
CA LEU A 79 -3.52 -3.50 -12.88
C LEU A 79 -2.38 -2.50 -12.69
N PHE A 80 -2.69 -1.20 -12.79
CA PHE A 80 -1.73 -0.12 -12.53
C PHE A 80 -1.17 -0.19 -11.11
N SER A 81 -2.03 -0.39 -10.11
CA SER A 81 -1.64 -0.50 -8.71
C SER A 81 -0.70 -1.68 -8.46
N MET A 82 -1.02 -2.87 -8.98
CA MET A 82 -0.18 -4.06 -8.82
C MET A 82 1.18 -3.89 -9.51
N PHE A 83 1.20 -3.25 -10.68
CA PHE A 83 2.45 -2.91 -11.36
C PHE A 83 3.30 -1.96 -10.51
N MET A 84 2.69 -0.92 -9.93
CA MET A 84 3.39 0.04 -9.06
C MET A 84 3.85 -0.61 -7.76
N LEU A 85 3.07 -1.52 -7.16
CA LEU A 85 3.49 -2.33 -6.02
C LEU A 85 4.77 -3.10 -6.34
N TYR A 86 4.77 -3.82 -7.46
CA TYR A 86 5.93 -4.58 -7.90
C TYR A 86 7.14 -3.67 -8.12
N LEU A 87 6.96 -2.56 -8.85
CA LEU A 87 8.04 -1.63 -9.16
C LEU A 87 8.64 -1.01 -7.89
N VAL A 88 7.81 -0.47 -7.00
CA VAL A 88 8.25 0.17 -5.75
C VAL A 88 8.93 -0.84 -4.84
N ALA A 89 8.36 -2.03 -4.68
CA ALA A 89 8.96 -3.09 -3.86
C ALA A 89 10.24 -3.68 -4.46
N LYS A 90 10.43 -3.58 -5.79
CA LYS A 90 11.68 -3.95 -6.46
C LYS A 90 12.75 -2.89 -6.24
N LEU A 91 12.39 -1.61 -6.38
CA LEU A 91 13.32 -0.48 -6.21
C LEU A 91 13.80 -0.33 -4.76
N LEU A 92 12.90 -0.51 -3.79
CA LEU A 92 13.25 -0.48 -2.36
C LEU A 92 13.93 -1.78 -1.89
N GLY A 93 13.68 -2.91 -2.56
CA GLY A 93 14.39 -4.15 -2.30
C GLY A 93 14.22 -4.65 -0.85
N PRO A 94 15.31 -4.92 -0.10
CA PRO A 94 15.25 -5.45 1.27
C PRO A 94 14.66 -4.50 2.31
N VAL A 95 14.63 -3.18 2.05
CA VAL A 95 14.05 -2.20 2.99
C VAL A 95 12.56 -1.99 2.77
N TRP A 96 11.97 -2.63 1.76
CA TRP A 96 10.52 -2.52 1.53
C TRP A 96 9.74 -3.34 2.55
N THR A 97 8.99 -2.67 3.42
CA THR A 97 8.05 -3.29 4.36
C THR A 97 6.72 -2.55 4.35
N ILE A 98 5.66 -3.25 4.75
CA ILE A 98 4.33 -2.66 4.93
C ILE A 98 4.27 -1.88 6.25
N LYS A 99 4.93 -2.39 7.29
CA LYS A 99 5.14 -1.69 8.56
C LYS A 99 6.23 -0.63 8.44
N LEU A 100 6.27 0.35 9.36
CA LEU A 100 7.36 1.34 9.36
C LEU A 100 8.53 0.68 10.02
N MET A 101 9.54 0.36 9.25
CA MET A 101 10.75 -0.20 9.82
C MET A 101 11.94 0.57 9.30
N LEU A 102 12.80 0.99 10.22
CA LEU A 102 14.06 1.63 9.89
C LEU A 102 15.19 0.72 10.36
N VAL A 103 16.15 0.49 9.48
CA VAL A 103 17.46 -0.08 9.82
C VAL A 103 18.35 1.06 10.31
N LYS A 104 19.28 0.80 11.24
CA LYS A 104 20.15 1.84 11.83
C LYS A 104 20.91 2.66 10.78
N ASP A 105 21.36 2.02 9.71
CA ASP A 105 22.11 2.65 8.62
C ASP A 105 21.23 2.83 7.37
N HIS A 106 20.00 3.33 7.53
CA HIS A 106 19.07 3.48 6.41
C HIS A 106 19.63 4.46 5.37
N LYS A 107 19.79 4.00 4.13
CA LYS A 107 20.20 4.82 2.99
C LYS A 107 19.00 5.13 2.11
N PHE A 108 18.88 6.38 1.67
CA PHE A 108 17.87 6.76 0.69
C PHE A 108 18.09 6.03 -0.63
N VAL A 109 17.00 5.54 -1.20
CA VAL A 109 17.01 4.99 -2.56
C VAL A 109 16.93 6.15 -3.55
N ASP A 110 18.04 6.40 -4.22
CA ASP A 110 18.16 7.49 -5.17
C ASP A 110 17.64 7.08 -6.56
N HIS A 111 16.32 7.19 -6.75
CA HIS A 111 15.67 6.89 -8.02
C HIS A 111 14.66 7.98 -8.39
N TRP A 112 14.53 8.30 -9.69
CA TRP A 112 13.71 9.40 -10.19
C TRP A 112 12.27 9.39 -9.65
N LEU A 113 11.69 8.19 -9.50
CA LEU A 113 10.35 7.98 -8.95
C LEU A 113 10.21 8.53 -7.53
N PHE A 114 11.18 8.25 -6.65
CA PHE A 114 11.17 8.72 -5.26
C PHE A 114 11.55 10.20 -5.14
N ARG A 115 12.25 10.77 -6.13
CA ARG A 115 12.54 12.21 -6.19
C ARG A 115 11.31 13.05 -6.57
N ASN A 116 10.47 12.53 -7.47
CA ASN A 116 9.32 13.28 -8.00
C ASN A 116 8.00 12.99 -7.28
N VAL A 117 7.80 11.76 -6.81
CA VAL A 117 6.57 11.35 -6.12
C VAL A 117 6.91 11.05 -4.67
N LYS A 118 6.40 11.89 -3.75
CA LYS A 118 6.49 11.62 -2.32
C LYS A 118 5.66 10.38 -1.98
N HIS A 119 6.27 9.40 -1.32
CA HIS A 119 5.65 8.14 -0.90
C HIS A 119 4.88 7.40 -2.02
N PRO A 120 5.55 6.95 -3.09
CA PRO A 120 4.89 6.36 -4.26
C PRO A 120 4.11 5.08 -3.92
N ASN A 121 4.50 4.35 -2.86
CA ASN A 121 3.76 3.17 -2.41
C ASN A 121 2.31 3.50 -2.00
N TYR A 122 2.09 4.69 -1.44
CA TYR A 122 0.77 5.11 -0.98
C TYR A 122 -0.07 5.65 -2.13
N PHE A 123 0.47 6.60 -2.90
CA PHE A 123 -0.29 7.31 -3.93
C PHE A 123 -0.43 6.54 -5.25
N LEU A 124 0.56 5.73 -5.63
CA LEU A 124 0.54 5.01 -6.91
C LEU A 124 0.07 3.55 -6.78
N ASN A 125 0.02 3.03 -5.55
CA ASN A 125 -0.35 1.64 -5.29
C ASN A 125 -1.57 1.55 -4.35
N VAL A 126 -1.42 1.90 -3.06
CA VAL A 126 -2.49 1.69 -2.07
C VAL A 126 -3.79 2.42 -2.41
N VAL A 127 -3.72 3.71 -2.76
CA VAL A 127 -4.92 4.49 -3.11
C VAL A 127 -5.60 3.93 -4.39
N PRO A 128 -4.89 3.75 -5.52
CA PRO A 128 -5.46 3.15 -6.72
C PRO A 128 -6.00 1.73 -6.52
N GLU A 129 -5.39 0.93 -5.63
CA GLU A 129 -5.93 -0.39 -5.27
C GLU A 129 -7.29 -0.27 -4.61
N LEU A 130 -7.42 0.53 -3.55
CA LEU A 130 -8.68 0.61 -2.80
C LEU A 130 -9.81 1.16 -3.68
N VAL A 131 -9.51 2.20 -4.46
CA VAL A 131 -10.47 2.73 -5.44
C VAL A 131 -10.78 1.69 -6.51
N GLY A 132 -9.77 1.01 -7.04
CA GLY A 132 -9.92 -0.02 -8.06
C GLY A 132 -10.78 -1.20 -7.61
N LEU A 133 -10.58 -1.70 -6.38
CA LEU A 133 -11.40 -2.75 -5.78
C LEU A 133 -12.84 -2.29 -5.62
N ALA A 134 -13.06 -1.06 -5.14
CA ALA A 134 -14.40 -0.55 -4.92
C ALA A 134 -15.17 -0.36 -6.25
N LEU A 135 -14.52 0.13 -7.30
CA LEU A 135 -15.13 0.26 -8.62
C LEU A 135 -15.38 -1.11 -9.26
N LEU A 136 -14.44 -2.05 -9.17
CA LEU A 136 -14.59 -3.42 -9.68
C LEU A 136 -15.79 -4.14 -9.05
N SER A 137 -16.05 -3.87 -7.77
CA SER A 137 -17.11 -4.51 -6.99
C SER A 137 -18.41 -3.70 -6.90
N HIS A 138 -18.46 -2.50 -7.47
CA HIS A 138 -19.52 -1.49 -7.24
C HIS A 138 -19.81 -1.30 -5.74
N ALA A 139 -18.75 -1.36 -4.93
CA ALA A 139 -18.77 -1.27 -3.47
C ALA A 139 -18.77 0.20 -3.02
N TYR A 140 -19.87 0.89 -3.28
CA TYR A 140 -20.03 2.30 -2.91
C TYR A 140 -19.94 2.54 -1.40
N PHE A 141 -20.37 1.58 -0.57
CA PHE A 141 -20.23 1.72 0.87
C PHE A 141 -18.75 1.72 1.28
N ALA A 142 -17.95 0.78 0.76
CA ALA A 142 -16.50 0.80 0.98
C ALA A 142 -15.88 2.11 0.48
N LEU A 143 -16.26 2.59 -0.71
CA LEU A 143 -15.71 3.80 -1.32
C LEU A 143 -16.06 5.09 -0.57
N PHE A 144 -17.29 5.25 -0.08
CA PHE A 144 -17.71 6.52 0.54
C PHE A 144 -17.53 6.54 2.05
N ILE A 145 -17.42 5.39 2.71
CA ILE A 145 -17.30 5.30 4.17
C ILE A 145 -15.90 4.85 4.59
N LEU A 146 -15.45 3.70 4.09
CA LEU A 146 -14.17 3.13 4.53
C LEU A 146 -12.96 3.81 3.90
N PHE A 147 -13.05 4.23 2.63
CA PHE A 147 -11.93 4.89 1.95
C PHE A 147 -11.55 6.25 2.58
N PRO A 148 -12.49 7.16 2.94
CA PRO A 148 -12.12 8.38 3.66
C PRO A 148 -11.45 8.12 5.01
N LEU A 149 -11.94 7.12 5.77
CA LEU A 149 -11.29 6.69 7.01
C LEU A 149 -9.87 6.19 6.74
N TYR A 150 -9.68 5.45 5.65
CA TYR A 150 -8.37 4.99 5.22
C TYR A 150 -7.45 6.17 4.89
N CYS A 151 -7.93 7.16 4.14
CA CYS A 151 -7.17 8.37 3.81
C CYS A 151 -6.72 9.13 5.06
N ILE A 152 -7.55 9.20 6.11
CA ILE A 152 -7.17 9.84 7.38
C ILE A 152 -6.02 9.06 8.05
N THR A 153 -6.14 7.73 8.15
CA THR A 153 -5.07 6.89 8.75
C THR A 153 -3.78 6.94 7.94
N LEU A 154 -3.89 6.98 6.61
CA LEU A 154 -2.77 7.14 5.69
C LEU A 154 -2.12 8.53 5.81
N TYR A 155 -2.89 9.57 6.06
CA TYR A 155 -2.34 10.91 6.30
C TYR A 155 -1.53 10.96 7.59
N VAL A 156 -2.07 10.42 8.68
CA VAL A 156 -1.32 10.28 9.95
C VAL A 156 -0.04 9.48 9.72
N ARG A 157 -0.13 8.43 8.91
CA ARG A 157 1.00 7.58 8.56
C ARG A 157 2.12 8.33 7.86
N ILE A 158 1.78 9.10 6.83
CA ILE A 158 2.73 9.92 6.08
C ILE A 158 3.39 10.93 7.02
N LYS A 159 2.63 11.56 7.91
CA LYS A 159 3.19 12.50 8.88
C LYS A 159 4.19 11.85 9.85
N GLU A 160 3.87 10.68 10.38
CA GLU A 160 4.79 9.90 11.23
C GLU A 160 6.08 9.55 10.48
N GLU A 161 5.96 9.10 9.23
CA GLU A 161 7.09 8.77 8.36
C GLU A 161 7.96 10.00 8.07
N GLU A 162 7.37 11.13 7.67
CA GLU A 162 8.10 12.38 7.43
C GLU A 162 8.80 12.93 8.69
N GLN A 163 8.22 12.74 9.87
CA GLN A 163 8.86 13.12 11.14
C GLN A 163 10.08 12.23 11.43
N LEU A 164 9.93 10.92 11.26
CA LEU A 164 11.04 9.97 11.48
C LEU A 164 12.17 10.16 10.47
N LEU A 165 11.85 10.44 9.21
CA LEU A 165 12.83 10.79 8.18
C LEU A 165 13.61 12.07 8.53
N LYS A 166 13.06 12.99 9.34
CA LYS A 166 13.77 14.21 9.79
C LYS A 166 14.62 13.98 11.05
N GLU A 167 14.16 13.13 11.96
CA GLU A 167 14.77 12.92 13.28
C GLU A 167 15.86 11.85 13.28
N VAL A 168 15.65 10.76 12.53
CA VAL A 168 16.51 9.55 12.57
C VAL A 168 17.45 9.50 11.37
N ILE A 169 16.99 9.99 10.22
CA ILE A 169 17.77 10.00 8.99
C ILE A 169 18.27 11.43 8.78
N ILE A 170 19.54 11.67 9.09
CA ILE A 170 20.19 12.91 8.69
C ILE A 170 20.06 12.95 7.16
N PRO A 171 19.36 13.95 6.56
CA PRO A 171 19.33 14.08 5.10
C PRO A 171 20.79 14.05 4.67
N ASN A 172 21.14 13.17 3.72
CA ASN A 172 22.51 13.05 3.20
C ASN A 172 23.15 14.41 3.29
N GLY A 173 24.10 14.55 4.23
CA GLY A 173 24.80 15.80 4.38
C GLY A 173 25.21 16.19 2.98
N ILE A 174 24.96 17.44 2.61
CA ILE A 174 25.63 18.04 1.48
C ILE A 174 27.10 17.93 1.87
N ALA A 175 27.72 16.83 1.45
CA ALA A 175 29.12 16.57 1.68
C ALA A 175 29.81 17.58 0.78
N GLY A 176 30.21 18.69 1.39
CA GLY A 176 31.11 19.72 0.88
C GLY A 176 31.02 20.03 -0.61
N GLU A 177 30.38 21.15 -0.94
CA GLU A 177 30.93 22.05 -1.95
C GLU A 177 31.42 23.32 -1.25
#